data_AF-A0A660WR17-F1
#
_entry.id   AF-A0A660WR17-F1
#
_cell.length_a   1.000
_cell.length_b   1.000
_cell.length_c   1.000
_cell.angle_alpha   90.00
_cell.angle_beta   90.00
_cell.angle_gamma   90.00
#
_symmetry.space_group_name_H-M   'P 1'
#
loop_
_entity.id
_entity.type
_entity.pdbx_description
1 polymer ?
#
loop_
_entity_poly.entity_id
_entity_poly.type
_entity_poly.pdbx_seq_one_letter_code
_entity_poly.pdbx_strand_id
1 'polypeptide(L)'
;MQLHEIRAPKGANREKKRVGRGSGSGLGKTCGRGMDGQKKRTHPGIRPYFEGGQMPLVRRIPKRGFNNTRFATEFQEVNLMNINIKFQEGDKVTPEIMKEKGLIRYTH
;
A
#
# COMPACT_ATOMS: atom_id res chain seq x y z
N MET A 1 28.89 -5.14 18.75
CA MET A 1 29.16 -5.68 17.40
C MET A 1 30.27 -4.89 16.77
N GLN A 2 31.33 -5.58 16.39
CA GLN A 2 32.40 -5.00 15.59
C GLN A 2 32.01 -5.06 14.11
N LEU A 3 32.61 -4.20 13.26
CA LEU A 3 32.25 -4.11 11.84
C LEU A 3 32.32 -5.46 11.10
N HIS A 4 33.22 -6.37 11.52
CA HIS A 4 33.41 -7.68 10.90
C HIS A 4 32.37 -8.75 11.31
N GLU A 5 31.54 -8.46 12.32
CA GLU A 5 30.53 -9.39 12.85
C GLU A 5 29.14 -9.17 12.23
N ILE A 6 28.98 -8.09 11.46
CA ILE A 6 27.69 -7.69 10.90
C ILE A 6 27.31 -8.66 9.80
N ARG A 7 26.21 -9.40 10.00
CA ARG A 7 25.59 -10.27 9.01
C ARG A 7 24.12 -9.90 8.86
N ALA A 8 23.64 -9.89 7.63
CA ALA A 8 22.22 -9.69 7.36
C ALA A 8 21.42 -10.92 7.86
N PRO A 9 20.23 -10.72 8.45
CA PRO A 9 19.38 -11.85 8.84
C PRO A 9 18.92 -12.62 7.59
N LYS A 10 18.65 -13.92 7.77
CA LYS A 10 18.27 -14.81 6.66
C LYS A 10 17.03 -14.25 5.95
N GLY A 11 17.14 -14.03 4.64
CA GLY A 11 16.05 -13.51 3.81
C GLY A 11 15.94 -11.99 3.74
N ALA A 12 16.77 -11.23 4.46
CA ALA A 12 16.80 -9.77 4.36
C ALA A 12 17.24 -9.30 2.97
N ASN A 13 18.17 -10.03 2.34
CA ASN A 13 18.69 -9.70 1.02
C ASN A 13 18.32 -10.79 0.00
N ARG A 14 17.90 -10.35 -1.18
CA ARG A 14 17.70 -11.18 -2.37
C ARG A 14 18.51 -10.61 -3.52
N GLU A 15 19.04 -11.48 -4.36
CA GLU A 15 19.81 -11.04 -5.53
C GLU A 15 18.92 -10.23 -6.49
N LYS A 16 19.45 -9.10 -6.99
CA LYS A 16 18.74 -8.27 -7.95
C LYS A 16 18.72 -8.95 -9.31
N LYS A 17 17.54 -9.05 -9.92
CA LYS A 17 17.38 -9.56 -11.29
C LYS A 17 18.05 -8.62 -12.29
N ARG A 18 19.16 -9.04 -12.90
CA ARG A 18 19.86 -8.30 -13.97
C ARG A 18 19.40 -8.80 -15.34
N VAL A 19 18.57 -8.00 -16.02
CA VAL A 19 18.04 -8.34 -17.36
C VAL A 19 19.05 -8.01 -18.47
N GLY A 20 18.96 -8.71 -19.62
CA GLY A 20 19.82 -8.42 -20.78
C GLY A 20 21.29 -8.82 -20.60
N ARG A 21 21.55 -9.90 -19.84
CA ARG A 21 22.91 -10.43 -19.58
C ARG A 21 22.99 -11.89 -19.98
N GLY A 22 23.17 -12.15 -21.28
CA GLY A 22 23.34 -13.49 -21.84
C GLY A 22 22.13 -14.43 -21.68
N SER A 23 22.14 -15.56 -22.37
CA SER A 23 21.07 -16.57 -22.31
C SER A 23 20.96 -17.27 -20.95
N GLY A 24 22.09 -17.47 -20.25
CA GLY A 24 22.13 -18.13 -18.94
C GLY A 24 21.34 -17.42 -17.83
N SER A 25 21.03 -16.12 -17.99
CA SER A 25 20.15 -15.38 -17.07
C SER A 25 18.65 -15.69 -17.23
N GLY A 26 18.25 -16.43 -18.27
CA GLY A 26 16.86 -16.64 -18.66
C GLY A 26 16.16 -15.40 -19.24
N LEU A 27 16.83 -14.23 -19.24
CA LEU A 27 16.28 -12.93 -19.66
C LEU A 27 17.22 -12.20 -20.62
N GLY A 28 18.12 -12.92 -21.29
CA GLY A 28 19.10 -12.32 -22.18
C GLY A 28 18.49 -11.67 -23.41
N LYS A 29 17.78 -12.45 -24.23
CA LYS A 29 17.35 -12.03 -25.56
C LYS A 29 16.27 -10.94 -25.53
N THR A 30 15.22 -11.14 -24.74
CA THR A 30 14.03 -10.26 -24.75
C THR A 30 13.86 -9.49 -23.45
N CYS A 31 14.75 -9.66 -22.47
CA CYS A 31 14.60 -9.07 -21.13
C CYS A 31 13.26 -9.41 -20.45
N GLY A 32 12.62 -10.52 -20.81
CA GLY A 32 11.29 -10.91 -20.32
C GLY A 32 10.13 -10.15 -20.97
N ARG A 33 10.39 -9.33 -22.00
CA ARG A 33 9.37 -8.56 -22.72
C ARG A 33 8.73 -9.34 -23.87
N GLY A 34 9.31 -10.44 -24.32
CA GLY A 34 8.89 -11.20 -25.51
C GLY A 34 9.45 -10.63 -26.83
N MET A 35 8.96 -11.11 -27.98
CA MET A 35 9.42 -10.71 -29.34
C MET A 35 8.94 -9.31 -29.80
N ASP A 36 7.74 -9.20 -30.41
CA ASP A 36 7.23 -7.92 -30.97
C ASP A 36 5.94 -7.39 -30.34
N GLY A 37 5.68 -6.08 -30.49
CA GLY A 37 4.46 -5.41 -30.04
C GLY A 37 4.72 -4.08 -29.32
N GLN A 38 3.66 -3.27 -29.19
CA GLN A 38 3.73 -1.93 -28.62
C GLN A 38 4.34 -1.89 -27.21
N LYS A 39 3.97 -2.86 -26.34
CA LYS A 39 4.45 -2.95 -24.93
C LYS A 39 5.97 -3.16 -24.78
N LYS A 40 6.67 -3.49 -25.87
CA LYS A 40 8.10 -3.81 -25.86
C LYS A 40 8.96 -2.61 -26.27
N ARG A 41 8.35 -1.62 -26.93
CA ARG A 41 8.98 -0.40 -27.42
C ARG A 41 9.24 0.57 -26.25
N THR A 42 10.16 1.52 -26.43
CA THR A 42 10.58 2.52 -25.43
C THR A 42 9.58 3.65 -25.20
N HIS A 43 8.51 3.71 -26.01
CA HIS A 43 7.50 4.75 -25.94
C HIS A 43 6.64 4.67 -24.66
N PRO A 44 6.03 5.79 -24.24
CA PRO A 44 5.06 5.79 -23.15
C PRO A 44 3.99 4.74 -23.48
N GLY A 45 3.92 3.70 -22.63
CA GLY A 45 3.12 2.52 -22.89
C GLY A 45 1.63 2.81 -22.95
N ILE A 46 0.84 1.74 -23.02
CA ILE A 46 -0.61 1.82 -23.02
C ILE A 46 -1.08 2.32 -21.64
N ARG A 47 -2.02 3.27 -21.61
CA ARG A 47 -2.61 3.77 -20.36
C ARG A 47 -3.24 2.61 -19.58
N PRO A 48 -3.10 2.53 -18.24
CA PRO A 48 -3.62 1.40 -17.46
C PRO A 48 -5.11 1.12 -17.64
N TYR A 49 -5.92 2.17 -17.83
CA TYR A 49 -7.37 2.08 -18.00
C TYR A 49 -7.82 1.89 -19.46
N PHE A 50 -6.91 1.73 -20.43
CA PHE A 50 -7.26 1.64 -21.84
C PHE A 50 -7.64 0.21 -22.25
N GLU A 51 -8.82 0.06 -22.85
CA GLU A 51 -9.41 -1.22 -23.25
C GLU A 51 -9.45 -1.36 -24.79
N GLY A 52 -8.32 -1.11 -25.46
CA GLY A 52 -8.18 -1.40 -26.91
C GLY A 52 -8.99 -0.50 -27.86
N GLY A 53 -9.46 0.66 -27.40
CA GLY A 53 -10.30 1.59 -28.17
C GLY A 53 -11.75 1.60 -27.70
N GLN A 54 -12.15 0.62 -26.89
CA GLN A 54 -13.42 0.65 -26.18
C GLN A 54 -13.41 1.76 -25.11
N MET A 55 -14.59 2.31 -24.79
CA MET A 55 -14.72 3.22 -23.64
C MET A 55 -14.28 2.50 -22.36
N PRO A 56 -13.29 3.02 -21.61
CA PRO A 56 -12.85 2.41 -20.36
C PRO A 56 -13.97 2.19 -19.35
N LEU A 57 -13.89 1.12 -18.54
CA LEU A 57 -14.84 0.84 -17.47
C LEU A 57 -15.09 2.05 -16.55
N VAL A 58 -14.02 2.76 -16.17
CA VAL A 58 -14.09 3.97 -15.32
C VAL A 58 -14.94 5.10 -15.92
N ARG A 59 -15.17 5.10 -17.23
CA ARG A 59 -16.06 6.05 -17.91
C ARG A 59 -17.48 5.52 -18.09
N ARG A 60 -17.67 4.19 -18.09
CA ARG A 60 -19.00 3.56 -18.21
C ARG A 60 -19.77 3.60 -16.90
N ILE A 61 -19.08 3.53 -15.77
CA ILE A 61 -19.69 3.58 -14.45
C ILE A 61 -20.25 5.00 -14.23
N PRO A 62 -21.53 5.16 -13.84
CA PRO A 62 -22.10 6.47 -13.57
C PRO A 62 -21.45 7.10 -12.34
N LYS A 63 -21.27 8.42 -12.37
CA LYS A 63 -20.89 9.18 -11.17
C LYS A 63 -22.07 9.20 -10.21
N ARG A 64 -21.89 8.68 -8.99
CA ARG A 64 -22.96 8.58 -7.99
C ARG A 64 -22.72 9.55 -6.83
N GLY A 65 -23.68 10.45 -6.61
CA GLY A 65 -23.78 11.31 -5.43
C GLY A 65 -22.75 12.46 -5.36
N PHE A 66 -23.04 13.41 -4.48
CA PHE A 66 -22.08 14.42 -4.03
C PHE A 66 -21.34 13.88 -2.79
N ASN A 67 -20.06 14.24 -2.63
CA ASN A 67 -19.24 13.79 -1.52
C ASN A 67 -18.99 14.94 -0.53
N ASN A 68 -19.38 14.76 0.74
CA ASN A 68 -19.19 15.75 1.83
C ASN A 68 -17.89 15.55 2.64
N THR A 69 -16.96 14.70 2.19
CA THR A 69 -15.71 14.34 2.91
C THR A 69 -14.91 15.52 3.44
N ARG A 70 -14.93 16.68 2.77
CA ARG A 70 -14.19 17.86 3.23
C ARG A 70 -14.80 18.57 4.45
N PHE A 71 -16.11 18.40 4.67
CA PHE A 71 -16.83 19.06 5.76
C PHE A 71 -17.34 18.06 6.80
N ALA A 72 -17.16 16.76 6.54
CA ALA A 72 -17.50 15.72 7.49
C ALA A 72 -16.54 15.78 8.69
N THR A 73 -17.10 15.81 9.90
CA THR A 73 -16.32 15.66 11.12
C THR A 73 -15.83 14.21 11.24
N GLU A 74 -14.52 14.03 11.33
CA GLU A 74 -13.91 12.71 11.56
C GLU A 74 -13.87 12.40 13.07
N PHE A 75 -14.35 11.21 13.43
CA PHE A 75 -14.30 10.72 14.81
C PHE A 75 -13.30 9.56 14.91
N GLN A 76 -12.59 9.46 16.03
CA GLN A 76 -11.84 8.25 16.37
C GLN A 76 -12.80 7.24 17.00
N GLU A 77 -13.17 6.22 16.23
CA GLU A 77 -14.03 5.16 16.72
C GLU A 77 -13.28 4.25 17.70
N VAL A 78 -13.89 3.99 18.86
CA VAL A 78 -13.33 3.10 19.89
C VAL A 78 -14.35 2.02 20.20
N ASN A 79 -13.92 0.76 20.11
CA ASN A 79 -14.78 -0.38 20.43
C ASN A 79 -15.00 -0.49 21.96
N LEU A 80 -16.24 -0.73 22.38
CA LEU A 80 -16.62 -0.92 23.78
C LEU A 80 -15.85 -2.07 24.46
N MET A 81 -15.52 -3.13 23.72
CA MET A 81 -14.72 -4.24 24.24
C MET A 81 -13.33 -3.78 24.69
N ASN A 82 -12.70 -2.87 23.93
CA ASN A 82 -11.38 -2.34 24.28
C ASN A 82 -11.44 -1.42 25.50
N ILE A 83 -12.57 -0.76 25.73
CA ILE A 83 -12.82 0.03 26.94
C ILE A 83 -12.93 -0.91 28.15
N ASN A 84 -13.73 -1.97 28.05
CA ASN A 84 -13.93 -2.93 29.14
C ASN A 84 -12.62 -3.64 29.56
N ILE A 85 -11.70 -3.87 28.63
CA ILE A 85 -10.39 -4.48 28.93
C ILE A 85 -9.45 -3.50 29.65
N LYS A 86 -9.53 -2.20 29.33
CA LYS A 86 -8.55 -1.21 29.79
C LYS A 86 -9.02 -0.32 30.94
N PHE A 87 -10.32 -0.32 31.26
CA PHE A 87 -10.91 0.48 32.34
C PHE A 87 -11.57 -0.43 33.38
N GLN A 88 -11.48 -0.03 34.65
CA GLN A 88 -12.19 -0.69 35.74
C GLN A 88 -13.52 0.02 36.02
N GLU A 89 -14.42 -0.66 36.72
CA GLU A 89 -15.73 -0.13 37.06
C GLU A 89 -15.58 1.12 37.96
N GLY A 90 -16.11 2.25 37.49
CA GLY A 90 -15.97 3.56 38.16
C GLY A 90 -14.85 4.46 37.62
N ASP A 91 -14.00 3.99 36.70
CA ASP A 91 -13.00 4.85 36.07
C ASP A 91 -13.63 5.92 35.16
N LYS A 92 -13.05 7.12 35.16
CA LYS A 92 -13.44 8.18 34.23
C LYS A 92 -12.85 7.91 32.84
N VAL A 93 -13.73 7.85 31.83
CA VAL A 93 -13.32 7.72 30.42
C VAL A 93 -13.16 9.12 29.82
N THR A 94 -11.99 9.73 30.01
CA THR A 94 -11.63 11.01 29.39
C THR A 94 -10.69 10.82 28.20
N PRO A 95 -10.68 11.74 27.21
CA PRO A 95 -9.79 11.64 26.05
C PRO A 95 -8.30 11.52 26.40
N GLU A 96 -7.87 12.19 27.46
CA GLU A 96 -6.49 12.14 27.97
C GLU A 96 -6.12 10.72 28.42
N ILE A 97 -6.94 10.13 29.28
CA ILE A 97 -6.74 8.76 29.81
C ILE A 97 -6.85 7.73 28.67
N MET A 98 -7.73 7.95 27.70
CA MET A 98 -7.84 7.09 26.52
C MET A 98 -6.57 7.13 25.68
N LYS A 99 -5.88 8.27 25.60
CA LYS A 99 -4.61 8.39 24.87
C LYS A 99 -3.48 7.71 25.63
N GLU A 100 -3.39 7.90 26.94
CA GLU A 100 -2.41 7.22 27.80
C GLU A 100 -2.56 5.70 27.73
N LYS A 101 -3.80 5.21 27.78
CA LYS A 101 -4.13 3.78 27.64
C LYS A 101 -4.00 3.30 26.18
N GLY A 102 -3.63 4.15 25.22
CA GLY A 102 -3.42 3.80 23.81
C GLY A 102 -4.68 3.32 23.09
N LEU A 103 -5.85 3.87 23.44
CA LEU A 103 -7.12 3.63 22.76
C LEU A 103 -7.38 4.64 21.65
N ILE A 104 -6.86 5.86 21.80
CA ILE A 104 -6.89 6.90 20.77
C ILE A 104 -5.47 7.36 20.42
N ARG A 105 -5.25 7.81 19.18
CA ARG A 105 -3.94 8.22 18.69
C ARG A 105 -3.65 9.69 18.99
N TYR A 106 -4.67 10.54 18.91
CA TYR A 106 -4.55 11.97 19.15
C TYR A 106 -5.71 12.46 20.02
N THR A 107 -5.43 13.45 20.86
CA THR A 107 -6.43 14.27 21.54
C THR A 107 -6.48 15.57 20.74
N HIS A 108 -7.68 16.03 20.36
CA HIS A 108 -7.85 17.36 19.79
C HIS A 108 -7.59 18.43 20.85
#